data_AF-A0A2V5ZR21-F1
#
_entry.id   AF-A0A2V5ZR21-F1
#
_cell.length_a   1.000
_cell.length_b   1.000
_cell.length_c   1.000
_cell.angle_alpha   90.00
_cell.angle_beta   90.00
_cell.angle_gamma   90.00
#
_symmetry.space_group_name_H-M   'P 1'
#
loop_
_entity.id
_entity.type
_entity.pdbx_description
1 polymer ?
#
loop_
_entity_poly.entity_id
_entity_poly.type
_entity_poly.pdbx_seq_one_letter_code
_entity_poly.pdbx_strand_id
1 'polypeptide(L)'
;MNAVTNPDFSYLRLHGRDAKAYLTGKTVATRFDYDYSKEEISEVAQRSKGLAEEAKEVHVVFNNNNLDYAPRAAIRLRKALGQGVPAAPPQTPELF
;
A
#
# COMPACT_ATOMS: atom_id res chain seq x y z
N MET A 1 8.85 -8.30 13.34
CA MET A 1 10.17 -7.64 13.43
C MET A 1 10.44 -7.04 12.07
N ASN A 2 10.63 -5.73 11.98
CA ASN A 2 11.08 -5.08 10.74
C ASN A 2 12.60 -5.04 10.82
N ALA A 3 13.31 -5.39 9.74
CA ALA A 3 14.76 -5.34 9.69
C ALA A 3 15.16 -4.51 8.47
N VAL A 4 15.92 -3.45 8.69
CA VAL A 4 16.51 -2.65 7.60
C VAL A 4 17.79 -3.34 7.16
N THR A 5 17.77 -3.88 5.94
CA THR A 5 18.92 -4.58 5.34
C THR A 5 19.81 -3.64 4.52
N ASN A 6 19.33 -2.44 4.21
CA ASN A 6 20.06 -1.42 3.46
C ASN A 6 19.75 -0.02 4.06
N PRO A 7 20.76 0.75 4.51
CA PRO A 7 20.54 2.08 5.06
C PRO A 7 20.09 3.12 4.02
N ASP A 8 20.27 2.86 2.72
CA ASP A 8 19.85 3.80 1.67
C ASP A 8 18.34 3.75 1.42
N PHE A 9 17.72 2.57 1.47
CA PHE A 9 16.28 2.46 1.29
C PHE A 9 15.67 1.23 1.96
N SER A 10 14.41 1.36 2.34
CA SER A 10 13.52 0.28 2.77
C SER A 10 12.32 0.15 1.83
N TYR A 11 11.84 -1.08 1.66
CA TYR A 11 10.73 -1.39 0.76
C TYR A 11 9.66 -2.23 1.47
N LEU A 12 8.42 -1.74 1.47
CA LEU A 12 7.26 -2.41 2.05
C LEU A 12 6.24 -2.74 0.97
N ARG A 13 6.00 -4.02 0.71
CA ARG A 13 4.99 -4.49 -0.24
C ARG A 13 3.79 -5.12 0.47
N LEU A 14 2.62 -4.58 0.21
CA LEU A 14 1.38 -4.87 0.93
C LEU A 14 0.43 -5.65 0.02
N HIS A 15 0.22 -6.94 0.31
CA HIS A 15 -0.54 -7.87 -0.54
C HIS A 15 -2.00 -8.09 -0.09
N GLY A 16 -2.44 -7.45 0.98
CA GLY A 16 -3.64 -7.82 1.73
C GLY A 16 -3.32 -8.74 2.91
N ARG A 17 -4.27 -8.91 3.85
CA ARG A 17 -4.11 -9.78 5.03
C ARG A 17 -5.01 -11.01 5.00
N ASP A 18 -5.73 -11.25 3.91
CA ASP A 18 -6.56 -12.44 3.78
C ASP A 18 -5.71 -13.68 3.42
N ALA A 19 -5.13 -14.30 4.45
CA ALA A 19 -4.36 -15.52 4.32
C ALA A 19 -5.19 -16.69 3.75
N LYS A 20 -6.51 -16.70 4.00
CA LYS A 20 -7.39 -17.76 3.51
C LYS A 20 -7.62 -17.58 2.01
N ALA A 21 -7.97 -16.38 1.55
CA ALA A 21 -8.15 -16.09 0.13
C ALA A 21 -6.84 -16.21 -0.66
N TYR A 22 -5.68 -15.93 -0.05
CA TYR A 22 -4.38 -16.18 -0.68
C TYR A 22 -4.16 -17.67 -0.97
N LEU A 23 -4.54 -18.56 -0.05
CA LEU A 23 -4.37 -20.02 -0.18
C LEU A 23 -5.46 -20.68 -1.03
N THR A 24 -6.71 -20.25 -0.90
CA THR A 24 -7.87 -20.90 -1.52
C THR A 24 -8.38 -20.20 -2.78
N GLY A 25 -7.90 -18.98 -3.04
CA GLY A 25 -8.29 -18.17 -4.18
C GLY A 25 -7.96 -18.86 -5.49
N LYS A 26 -9.01 -19.10 -6.29
CA LYS A 26 -8.91 -19.73 -7.61
C LYS A 26 -8.42 -18.79 -8.69
N THR A 27 -8.50 -17.47 -8.46
CA THR A 27 -8.02 -16.43 -9.38
C THR A 27 -7.15 -15.41 -8.64
N VAL A 28 -6.32 -14.67 -9.39
CA VAL A 28 -5.49 -13.57 -8.87
C VAL A 28 -6.36 -12.51 -8.18
N ALA A 29 -7.51 -12.17 -8.76
CA ALA A 29 -8.45 -11.20 -8.19
C ALA A 29 -8.92 -11.65 -6.80
N THR A 30 -9.29 -12.92 -6.62
CA THR A 30 -9.73 -13.43 -5.31
C THR A 30 -8.60 -13.46 -4.29
N ARG A 31 -7.34 -13.70 -4.70
CA ARG A 31 -6.19 -13.72 -3.79
C ARG A 31 -5.79 -12.34 -3.27
N PHE A 32 -6.16 -11.28 -3.98
CA PHE A 32 -5.76 -9.90 -3.68
C PHE A 32 -6.95 -8.96 -3.43
N ASP A 33 -8.13 -9.53 -3.17
CA ASP A 33 -9.37 -8.82 -2.82
C ASP A 33 -9.34 -8.34 -1.36
N TYR A 34 -8.54 -7.31 -1.09
CA TYR A 34 -8.36 -6.78 0.26
C TYR A 34 -8.43 -5.26 0.29
N ASP A 35 -9.51 -4.71 0.87
CA ASP A 35 -9.62 -3.27 1.15
C ASP A 35 -9.10 -3.00 2.56
N TYR A 36 -7.94 -2.37 2.66
CA TYR A 36 -7.31 -2.03 3.93
C TYR A 36 -8.18 -1.08 4.75
N SER A 37 -8.46 -1.45 6.00
CA SER A 37 -9.20 -0.60 6.95
C SER A 37 -8.40 0.63 7.35
N LYS A 38 -9.06 1.63 7.95
CA LYS A 38 -8.39 2.85 8.44
C LYS A 38 -7.33 2.52 9.50
N GLU A 39 -7.64 1.56 10.38
CA GLU A 39 -6.76 1.09 11.46
C GLU A 39 -5.52 0.43 10.86
N GLU A 40 -5.69 -0.42 9.85
CA GLU A 40 -4.57 -1.07 9.17
C GLU A 40 -3.69 -0.08 8.40
N ILE A 41 -4.29 0.94 7.77
CA ILE A 41 -3.53 2.03 7.17
C ILE A 41 -2.73 2.79 8.22
N SER A 42 -3.29 3.02 9.42
CA SER A 42 -2.58 3.66 10.53
C SER A 42 -1.39 2.82 11.00
N GLU A 43 -1.55 1.50 11.10
CA GLU A 43 -0.46 0.57 11.43
C GLU A 43 0.65 0.61 10.36
N VAL A 44 0.28 0.61 9.08
CA VAL A 44 1.23 0.74 7.96
C VAL A 44 1.96 2.07 8.03
N ALA A 45 1.27 3.17 8.35
CA ALA A 45 1.88 4.47 8.51
C ALA A 45 2.90 4.48 9.66
N GLN A 46 2.55 3.89 10.82
CA GLN A 46 3.46 3.78 11.96
C GLN A 46 4.70 2.93 11.61
N ARG A 47 4.52 1.80 10.92
CA ARG A 47 5.64 0.97 10.45
C ARG A 47 6.54 1.71 9.47
N SER A 48 5.95 2.46 8.55
CA SER A 48 6.70 3.24 7.55
C SER A 48 7.54 4.33 8.22
N LYS A 49 7.01 4.98 9.27
CA LYS A 49 7.76 5.96 10.08
C LYS A 49 8.94 5.32 10.78
N GLY A 50 8.76 4.15 11.40
CA GLY A 50 9.86 3.43 12.04
C GLY A 50 10.98 3.04 11.06
N LEU A 51 10.62 2.56 9.85
CA LEU A 51 11.62 2.28 8.80
C LEU A 51 12.38 3.54 8.36
N ALA A 52 11.74 4.70 8.38
CA ALA A 52 12.34 5.98 8.00
C ALA A 52 13.32 6.52 9.06
N GLU A 53 13.34 5.94 10.27
CA GLU A 53 14.37 6.25 11.28
C GLU A 53 15.72 5.59 10.94
N GLU A 54 15.69 4.47 10.21
CA GLU A 54 16.86 3.63 9.91
C GLU A 54 17.28 3.67 8.43
N ALA A 55 16.38 4.06 7.51
CA ALA A 55 16.66 4.15 6.07
C ALA A 55 16.35 5.56 5.53
N LYS A 56 17.16 6.03 4.58
CA LYS A 56 16.98 7.36 3.96
C LYS A 56 15.67 7.47 3.18
N GLU A 57 15.29 6.40 2.48
CA GLU A 57 14.05 6.33 1.71
C GLU A 57 13.19 5.15 2.12
N VAL A 58 11.87 5.34 2.18
CA VAL A 58 10.90 4.26 2.41
C VAL A 58 9.89 4.22 1.29
N HIS A 59 9.88 3.13 0.55
CA HIS A 59 8.99 2.89 -0.58
C HIS A 59 7.88 1.93 -0.15
N VAL A 60 6.62 2.38 -0.17
CA VAL A 60 5.46 1.54 0.17
C VAL A 60 4.63 1.28 -1.07
N VAL A 61 4.44 0.00 -1.41
CA VAL A 61 3.70 -0.45 -2.59
C VAL A 61 2.54 -1.33 -2.19
N PHE A 62 1.33 -0.87 -2.52
CA PHE A 62 0.10 -1.65 -2.40
C PHE A 62 -0.07 -2.55 -3.64
N ASN A 63 -0.17 -3.85 -3.41
CA ASN A 63 -0.31 -4.89 -4.44
C ASN A 63 -1.57 -5.75 -4.22
N ASN A 64 -2.55 -5.19 -3.50
CA ASN A 64 -3.93 -5.68 -3.43
C ASN A 64 -4.66 -5.30 -4.73
N ASN A 65 -4.33 -6.00 -5.82
CA ASN A 65 -4.71 -5.67 -7.20
C ASN A 65 -6.17 -5.98 -7.56
N ASN A 66 -7.09 -6.01 -6.59
CA ASN A 66 -8.51 -6.07 -6.90
C ASN A 66 -9.08 -4.64 -7.03
N LEU A 67 -9.86 -4.40 -8.09
CA LEU A 67 -10.54 -3.13 -8.35
C LEU A 67 -9.61 -1.91 -8.21
N ASP A 68 -10.06 -0.88 -7.49
CA ASP A 68 -9.34 0.35 -7.17
C ASP A 68 -8.74 0.33 -5.75
N TYR A 69 -8.56 -0.84 -5.15
CA TYR A 69 -8.21 -0.94 -3.73
C TYR A 69 -6.79 -0.47 -3.45
N ALA A 70 -5.83 -0.84 -4.30
CA ALA A 70 -4.45 -0.39 -4.20
C ALA A 70 -4.32 1.15 -4.26
N PRO A 71 -4.88 1.87 -5.27
CA PRO A 71 -4.81 3.33 -5.30
C PRO A 71 -5.56 3.99 -4.14
N ARG A 72 -6.72 3.47 -3.72
CA ARG A 72 -7.44 3.99 -2.54
C ARG A 72 -6.60 3.86 -1.26
N ALA A 73 -5.97 2.70 -1.05
CA ALA A 73 -5.10 2.45 0.10
C ALA A 73 -3.86 3.37 0.07
N ALA A 74 -3.24 3.57 -1.10
CA ALA A 74 -2.12 4.49 -1.27
C ALA A 74 -2.48 5.94 -0.91
N ILE A 75 -3.64 6.42 -1.35
CA ILE A 75 -4.14 7.77 -1.01
C ILE A 75 -4.39 7.89 0.50
N ARG A 76 -5.02 6.87 1.12
CA ARG A 76 -5.26 6.84 2.57
C ARG A 76 -3.94 6.87 3.35
N LEU A 77 -2.92 6.14 2.90
CA LEU A 77 -1.60 6.14 3.52
C LEU A 77 -0.91 7.50 3.42
N ARG A 78 -0.93 8.15 2.24
CA ARG A 78 -0.38 9.51 2.08
C ARG A 78 -1.03 10.50 3.05
N LYS A 79 -2.36 10.46 3.18
CA LYS A 79 -3.09 11.26 4.17
C LYS A 79 -2.64 10.96 5.61
N ALA A 80 -2.51 9.68 5.99
CA ALA A 80 -2.06 9.27 7.32
C ALA A 80 -0.62 9.70 7.64
N LEU A 81 0.23 9.80 6.62
CA LEU A 81 1.62 10.30 6.71
C LEU A 81 1.71 11.83 6.65
N GLY A 82 0.60 12.55 6.46
CA GLY A 82 0.62 14.01 6.26
C GLY A 82 1.24 14.44 4.92
N GLN A 83 1.40 13.51 3.99
CA GLN A 83 1.91 13.80 2.65
C GLN A 83 0.78 14.37 1.80
N GLY A 84 1.10 15.36 0.96
CA GLY A 84 0.14 15.87 -0.03
C GLY A 84 -0.41 14.73 -0.88
N VAL A 85 -1.70 14.71 -1.15
CA VAL A 85 -2.30 13.78 -2.11
C VAL A 85 -2.19 14.44 -3.48
N PRO A 86 -1.67 13.75 -4.51
CA PRO A 86 -1.57 14.35 -5.82
C PRO A 86 -2.99 14.66 -6.30
N ALA A 87 -3.16 15.74 -7.05
CA ALA A 87 -4.41 15.99 -7.76
C ALA A 87 -4.78 14.73 -8.56
N ALA A 88 -6.09 14.50 -8.74
CA ALA A 88 -6.56 13.37 -9.53
C ALA A 88 -5.74 13.29 -10.84
N PRO A 89 -5.31 12.09 -11.26
CA PRO A 89 -4.56 11.97 -12.51
C PRO A 89 -5.33 12.68 -13.62
N PRO A 90 -4.64 13.38 -14.54
CA PRO A 90 -5.31 14.03 -15.66
C PRO A 90 -6.23 13.00 -16.30
N GLN A 91 -7.52 13.32 -16.39
CA GLN A 91 -8.46 12.44 -17.05
C GLN A 91 -8.00 12.33 -18.49
N THR A 92 -7.66 11.11 -18.92
CA THR A 92 -7.51 10.83 -20.34
C THR A 92 -8.82 11.28 -20.97
N PRO A 93 -8.81 12.17 -21.98
CA PRO A 93 -10.04 12.49 -22.70
C PRO A 93 -10.65 11.17 -23.13
N GLU A 94 -11.95 10.97 -22.86
CA GLU A 94 -12.63 9.77 -23.35
C GLU A 94 -12.44 9.76 -24.87
N LEU A 95 -11.83 8.68 -25.37
CA LEU A 95 -11.85 8.41 -26.79
C LEU A 95 -13.30 8.03 -27.10
N PHE A 96 -14.01 8.99 -27.71
CA PHE A 96 -15.37 8.97 -28.26
C PHE A 96 -16.51 9.38 -27.33
#